data_AF-A0A7C4I5X8-F1
#
_entry.id   AF-A0A7C4I5X8-F1
#
_cell.length_a   1.000
_cell.length_b   1.000
_cell.length_c   1.000
_cell.angle_alpha   90.00
_cell.angle_beta   90.00
_cell.angle_gamma   90.00
#
_symmetry.space_group_name_H-M   'P 1'
#
loop_
_entity.id
_entity.type
_entity.pdbx_description
1 polymer ?
#
loop_
_entity_poly.entity_id
_entity_poly.type
_entity_poly.pdbx_seq_one_letter_code
_entity_poly.pdbx_strand_id
1 'polypeptide(L)'
;MYKNEYTRIQNIKENTKTPALVISEITKILKKRNIKILSISQSSEEEQKGTFVITAEGKFKNIMLALSEMENSFLPMNISYIYIKGNSENLKVKMSVFIWDI
;
A
#
# COMPACT_ATOMS: atom_id res chain seq x y z
N MET A 1 47.40 -4.30 16.26
CA MET A 1 46.05 -4.87 16.15
C MET A 1 45.16 -4.16 17.16
N TYR A 2 44.24 -3.30 16.72
CA TYR A 2 43.23 -2.68 17.58
C TYR A 2 41.84 -3.13 17.11
N LYS A 3 41.07 -3.66 18.06
CA LYS A 3 39.71 -4.18 17.86
C LYS A 3 38.76 -2.99 17.68
N ASN A 4 38.05 -2.93 16.55
CA ASN A 4 36.88 -2.07 16.43
C ASN A 4 35.70 -2.78 17.10
N GLU A 5 35.30 -2.29 18.27
CA GLU A 5 34.04 -2.65 18.90
C GLU A 5 32.90 -2.02 18.09
N TYR A 6 32.17 -2.85 17.34
CA TYR A 6 30.92 -2.44 16.73
C TYR A 6 29.86 -2.36 17.82
N THR A 7 29.53 -1.14 18.27
CA THR A 7 28.32 -0.93 19.06
C THR A 7 27.13 -1.14 18.14
N ARG A 8 26.45 -2.28 18.31
CA ARG A 8 25.20 -2.60 17.61
C ARG A 8 24.13 -1.64 18.11
N ILE A 9 23.83 -0.59 17.35
CA ILE A 9 22.68 0.29 17.62
C ILE A 9 21.42 -0.52 17.30
N GLN A 10 20.82 -1.11 18.34
CA GLN A 10 19.51 -1.73 18.25
C GLN A 10 18.42 -0.70 18.54
N ASN A 11 17.45 -0.67 17.63
CA ASN A 11 16.07 -0.18 17.78
C ASN A 11 15.86 1.33 17.91
N ILE A 12 15.91 2.02 16.77
CA ILE A 12 14.92 3.07 16.51
C ILE A 12 13.56 2.37 16.54
N LYS A 13 12.75 2.64 17.56
CA LYS A 13 11.35 2.20 17.60
C LYS A 13 10.65 2.85 16.40
N GLU A 14 10.25 2.01 15.46
CA GLU A 14 9.37 2.34 14.34
C GLU A 14 8.22 3.24 14.81
N ASN A 15 7.94 4.29 14.02
CA ASN A 15 6.75 5.10 14.18
C ASN A 15 5.56 4.31 13.61
N THR A 16 5.13 3.26 14.34
CA THR A 16 4.29 2.14 13.86
C THR A 16 2.85 2.48 13.44
N LYS A 17 2.43 3.75 13.44
CA LYS A 17 1.03 4.14 13.16
C LYS A 17 0.78 4.60 11.72
N THR A 18 1.80 5.05 10.99
CA THR A 18 1.63 5.59 9.63
C THR A 18 1.13 4.56 8.61
N PRO A 19 1.61 3.29 8.59
CA PRO A 19 1.09 2.28 7.67
C PRO A 19 -0.40 1.96 7.92
N ALA A 20 -0.78 1.83 9.19
CA ALA A 20 -2.15 1.48 9.57
C ALA A 20 -3.16 2.58 9.16
N LEU A 21 -2.76 3.85 9.29
CA LEU A 21 -3.60 4.98 8.86
C LEU A 21 -3.78 4.99 7.34
N VAL A 22 -2.71 4.82 6.57
CA VAL A 22 -2.78 4.78 5.11
C VAL A 22 -3.64 3.61 4.62
N ILE A 23 -3.44 2.41 5.15
CA ILE A 23 -4.24 1.22 4.79
C ILE A 23 -5.71 1.40 5.18
N SER A 24 -5.99 2.05 6.31
CA SER A 24 -7.35 2.37 6.75
C SER A 24 -8.04 3.32 5.76
N GLU A 25 -7.37 4.38 5.33
CA GLU A 25 -7.93 5.33 4.35
C GLU A 25 -8.14 4.68 2.97
N ILE A 26 -7.18 3.89 2.49
CA ILE A 26 -7.35 3.11 1.24
C ILE A 26 -8.58 2.20 1.35
N THR A 27 -8.74 1.52 2.49
CA THR A 27 -9.89 0.64 2.73
C THR A 27 -11.21 1.42 2.71
N LYS A 28 -11.26 2.63 3.27
CA LYS A 28 -12.44 3.50 3.22
C LYS A 28 -12.77 3.92 1.79
N ILE A 29 -11.79 4.35 1.01
CA ILE A 29 -11.97 4.76 -0.39
C ILE A 29 -12.53 3.61 -1.23
N LEU A 30 -11.97 2.41 -1.09
CA LEU A 30 -12.42 1.22 -1.81
C LEU A 30 -13.86 0.83 -1.43
N LYS A 31 -14.18 0.82 -0.13
CA LYS A 31 -15.53 0.50 0.38
C LYS A 31 -16.58 1.51 -0.09
N LYS A 32 -16.28 2.81 -0.03
CA LYS A 32 -17.16 3.90 -0.49
C LYS A 32 -17.60 3.72 -1.95
N ARG A 33 -16.81 3.00 -2.74
CA ARG A 33 -17.01 2.79 -4.18
C ARG A 33 -17.45 1.36 -4.53
N ASN A 34 -17.91 0.58 -3.54
CA ASN A 34 -18.33 -0.81 -3.71
C ASN A 34 -17.24 -1.69 -4.35
N ILE A 35 -15.98 -1.46 -4.02
CA ILE A 35 -14.86 -2.29 -4.45
C ILE A 35 -14.55 -3.29 -3.33
N LYS A 36 -14.56 -4.57 -3.67
CA LYS A 36 -14.28 -5.68 -2.74
C LYS A 36 -12.78 -5.86 -2.61
N ILE A 37 -12.25 -5.74 -1.40
CA ILE A 37 -10.85 -6.06 -1.11
C ILE A 37 -10.72 -7.58 -1.02
N LEU A 38 -9.78 -8.14 -1.78
CA LEU A 38 -9.47 -9.58 -1.79
C LEU A 38 -8.28 -9.90 -0.89
N SER A 39 -7.23 -9.07 -0.89
CA SER A 39 -6.08 -9.23 -0.02
C SER A 39 -5.31 -7.92 0.17
N ILE A 40 -4.61 -7.81 1.31
CA ILE A 40 -3.62 -6.79 1.60
C ILE A 40 -2.43 -7.50 2.22
N SER A 41 -1.24 -7.37 1.65
CA SER A 41 -0.02 -8.02 2.13
C SER A 41 1.16 -7.09 2.00
N GLN A 42 1.99 -6.99 3.04
CA GLN A 42 3.27 -6.27 2.95
C GLN A 42 4.24 -7.06 2.07
N SER A 43 5.03 -6.36 1.25
CA SER A 43 6.10 -6.98 0.48
C SER A 43 7.15 -7.57 1.41
N SER A 44 7.62 -8.78 1.11
CA SER A 44 8.66 -9.47 1.88
C SER A 44 10.08 -9.10 1.45
N GLU A 45 10.23 -8.35 0.36
CA GLU A 45 11.54 -7.90 -0.13
C GLU A 45 12.08 -6.79 0.78
N GLU A 46 13.29 -6.96 1.31
CA GLU A 46 13.93 -5.98 2.22
C GLU A 46 14.08 -4.61 1.56
N GLU A 47 14.36 -4.57 0.24
CA GLU A 47 14.43 -3.34 -0.56
C GLU A 47 13.06 -2.66 -0.74
N GLN A 48 11.97 -3.38 -0.49
CA GLN A 48 10.60 -2.88 -0.58
C GLN A 48 9.95 -2.70 0.78
N LYS A 49 10.73 -2.56 1.86
CA LYS A 49 10.20 -2.28 3.20
C LYS A 49 9.29 -1.04 3.12
N GLY A 50 8.02 -1.24 3.47
CA GLY A 50 6.98 -0.21 3.38
C GLY A 50 6.08 -0.24 2.14
N THR A 51 6.28 -1.23 1.26
CA THR A 51 5.37 -1.54 0.15
C THR A 51 4.28 -2.51 0.58
N PHE A 52 3.04 -2.19 0.28
CA PHE A 52 1.86 -3.04 0.47
C PHE A 52 1.25 -3.40 -0.88
N VAL A 53 1.02 -4.68 -1.10
CA VAL A 53 0.29 -5.18 -2.27
C VAL A 53 -1.17 -5.32 -1.90
N ILE A 54 -2.03 -4.60 -2.61
CA ILE A 54 -3.48 -4.60 -2.43
C ILE A 54 -4.12 -5.23 -3.66
N THR A 55 -4.92 -6.26 -3.45
CA THR A 55 -5.74 -6.88 -4.49
C THR A 55 -7.21 -6.60 -4.21
N ALA A 56 -7.93 -6.07 -5.19
CA ALA A 56 -9.33 -5.69 -5.06
C ALA A 56 -10.12 -5.99 -6.35
N GLU A 57 -11.44 -6.00 -6.27
CA GLU A 57 -12.36 -6.38 -7.33
C GLU A 57 -13.54 -5.41 -7.41
N GLY A 58 -13.87 -4.92 -8.61
CA GLY A 58 -15.00 -4.02 -8.81
C GLY A 58 -15.15 -3.53 -10.26
N LYS A 59 -16.10 -2.61 -10.49
CA LYS A 59 -16.33 -2.01 -11.81
C LYS A 59 -15.19 -1.07 -12.20
N PHE A 60 -14.84 -1.03 -13.48
CA PHE A 60 -13.78 -0.14 -14.02
C PHE A 60 -13.91 1.31 -13.56
N LYS A 61 -15.10 1.89 -13.75
CA LYS A 61 -15.38 3.28 -13.35
C LYS A 61 -15.09 3.52 -11.87
N ASN A 62 -15.47 2.59 -11.00
CA ASN A 62 -15.29 2.72 -9.55
C ASN A 62 -13.80 2.63 -9.18
N ILE A 63 -13.07 1.71 -9.79
CA ILE A 63 -11.63 1.54 -9.58
C ILE A 63 -10.86 2.79 -10.02
N MET A 64 -11.14 3.32 -11.21
CA MET A 64 -10.46 4.52 -11.69
C MET A 64 -10.71 5.73 -10.77
N LEU A 65 -11.96 5.91 -10.30
CA LEU A 65 -12.27 6.98 -9.36
C LEU A 65 -11.64 6.76 -7.97
N ALA A 66 -11.46 5.50 -7.55
CA ALA A 66 -10.77 5.17 -6.30
C ALA A 66 -9.29 5.52 -6.39
N LEU A 67 -8.62 5.16 -7.49
CA LEU A 67 -7.22 5.49 -7.74
C LEU A 67 -7.00 7.01 -7.78
N SER A 68 -7.88 7.75 -8.45
CA SER A 68 -7.83 9.20 -8.49
C SER A 68 -8.01 9.83 -7.10
N GLU A 69 -8.93 9.33 -6.27
CA GLU A 69 -9.12 9.81 -4.89
C GLU A 69 -7.91 9.49 -4.00
N MET A 70 -7.25 8.35 -4.21
CA MET A 70 -6.02 7.99 -3.51
C MET A 70 -4.84 8.88 -3.88
N GLU A 71 -4.64 9.15 -5.17
CA GLU A 71 -3.57 10.01 -5.68
C GLU A 71 -3.71 11.45 -5.17
N ASN A 72 -4.95 11.93 -4.98
CA ASN A 72 -5.23 13.26 -4.43
C ASN A 72 -5.28 13.29 -2.89
N SER A 73 -5.02 12.17 -2.21
CA SER A 73 -4.99 12.17 -0.74
C SER A 73 -3.69 12.80 -0.24
N PHE A 74 -3.75 13.51 0.90
CA PHE A 74 -2.57 14.11 1.56
C PHE A 74 -1.71 13.08 2.31
N LEU A 75 -1.90 11.79 2.05
CA LEU A 75 -1.20 10.72 2.75
C LEU A 75 0.19 10.50 2.12
N PRO A 76 1.21 10.16 2.93
CA PRO A 76 2.56 9.90 2.44
C PRO A 76 2.62 8.52 1.76
N MET A 77 1.98 8.38 0.59
CA MET A 77 1.94 7.13 -0.17
C MET A 77 2.17 7.35 -1.67
N ASN A 78 2.67 6.32 -2.35
CA ASN A 78 2.78 6.26 -3.80
C ASN A 78 2.18 4.93 -4.31
N ILE A 79 1.31 5.00 -5.32
CA ILE A 79 0.69 3.83 -5.94
C ILE A 79 1.43 3.53 -7.24
N SER A 80 1.94 2.30 -7.35
CA SER A 80 2.70 1.80 -8.50
C SER A 80 2.27 0.37 -8.88
N TYR A 81 2.78 -0.12 -10.01
CA TYR A 81 2.57 -1.50 -10.48
C TYR A 81 1.09 -1.94 -10.51
N ILE A 82 0.23 -1.10 -11.09
CA ILE A 82 -1.20 -1.39 -11.22
C ILE A 82 -1.42 -2.40 -12.34
N TYR A 83 -1.80 -3.62 -11.96
CA TYR A 83 -2.20 -4.67 -12.87
C TYR A 83 -3.72 -4.85 -12.84
N ILE A 84 -4.36 -4.78 -14.01
CA ILE A 84 -5.82 -4.86 -14.16
C ILE A 84 -6.15 -6.06 -15.06
N LYS A 85 -7.05 -6.93 -14.61
CA LYS A 85 -7.53 -8.09 -15.39
C LYS A 85 -9.03 -8.30 -15.18
N GLY A 86 -9.76 -8.63 -16.25
CA GLY A 86 -11.19 -8.96 -16.19
C GLY A 86 -11.99 -8.29 -17.32
N ASN A 87 -13.30 -8.18 -17.11
CA ASN A 87 -14.20 -7.41 -17.98
C ASN A 87 -14.67 -6.12 -17.27
N SER A 88 -15.28 -5.17 -17.98
CA SER A 88 -15.62 -3.84 -17.46
C SER A 88 -16.50 -3.83 -16.21
N GLU A 89 -17.34 -4.86 -16.05
CA GLU A 89 -18.25 -5.04 -14.90
C GLU A 89 -17.57 -5.70 -13.71
N ASN A 90 -16.53 -6.50 -13.94
CA ASN A 90 -15.81 -7.20 -12.88
C ASN A 90 -14.30 -7.25 -13.16
N LEU A 91 -13.61 -6.18 -12.77
CA LEU A 91 -12.16 -6.06 -12.86
C LEU A 91 -11.52 -6.43 -11.54
N LYS A 92 -10.54 -7.32 -11.61
CA LYS A 92 -9.59 -7.57 -10.53
C LYS A 92 -8.36 -6.69 -10.74
N VAL A 93 -8.01 -5.93 -9.72
CA VAL A 93 -6.86 -5.02 -9.72
C VAL A 93 -5.91 -5.40 -8.61
N LYS A 94 -4.63 -5.48 -8.96
CA LYS A 94 -3.51 -5.63 -8.03
C LYS A 94 -2.66 -4.37 -8.14
N MET A 95 -2.38 -3.72 -7.02
CA MET A 95 -1.57 -2.50 -6.97
C MET A 95 -0.55 -2.58 -5.84
N SER A 96 0.59 -1.94 -6.02
CA SER A 96 1.61 -1.75 -4.99
C SER A 96 1.47 -0.34 -4.42
N VAL A 97 1.45 -0.23 -3.10
CA VAL A 97 1.35 1.03 -2.36
C VAL A 97 2.57 1.16 -1.49
N PHE A 98 3.48 2.05 -1.87
CA PHE A 98 4.64 2.41 -1.07
C PHE A 98 4.28 3.52 -0.09
N ILE A 99 4.68 3.39 1.18
CA ILE A 99 4.41 4.38 2.23
C ILE A 99 5.75 4.93 2.70
N TRP A 100 5.94 6.25 2.58
CA TRP A 100 7.25 6.92 2.66
C TRP A 100 7.80 7.14 4.07
N ASP A 101 7.05 6.79 5.11
CA ASP A 101 7.32 7.16 6.51
C ASP A 101 7.46 5.90 7.41
N ILE A 102 8.07 4.84 6.88
CA ILE A 102 8.29 3.53 7.53
C ILE A 102 9.77 3.30 7.84
#